data_AF-A0A4V1NVU6-F1
#
_entry.id   AF-A0A4V1NVU6-F1
#
_cell.length_a   1.000
_cell.length_b   1.000
_cell.length_c   1.000
_cell.angle_alpha   90.00
_cell.angle_beta   90.00
_cell.angle_gamma   90.00
#
_symmetry.space_group_name_H-M   'P 1'
#
loop_
_entity.id
_entity.type
_entity.pdbx_description
1 polymer ?
#
loop_
_entity_poly.entity_id
_entity_poly.type
_entity_poly.pdbx_seq_one_letter_code
_entity_poly.pdbx_strand_id
1 'polypeptide(L)'
;MFSKILGRIKRAEAKPEGAPGEMPFSVVLLFRKFVYLPNADLQAAAERGWERRFDGQEDPLFAVTGKPGMQFVKAGPHVIALLEGNKGYLGAQKEMAKQLRSEQQARAWRQHRGWLALDLWNLELPKAEAYSTLARLALPLLAIPKMSKSCVGVYLPREGVFALNDGAAVEGLSLMLRQEFAG
;
A
#
# COMPACT_ATOMS: atom_id res chain seq x y z
N MET A 1 9.44 34.62 17.56
CA MET A 1 8.24 33.99 18.16
C MET A 1 8.11 32.54 17.66
N PHE A 2 9.21 31.78 17.73
CA PHE A 2 9.37 30.44 17.16
C PHE A 2 10.09 29.57 18.19
N SER A 3 9.34 28.97 19.12
CA SER A 3 9.79 27.88 19.98
C SER A 3 8.63 27.51 20.89
N LYS A 4 8.42 26.19 21.10
CA LYS A 4 7.44 25.55 22.00
C LYS A 4 6.08 25.18 21.41
N ILE A 5 6.06 24.29 20.41
CA ILE A 5 5.09 23.17 20.39
C ILE A 5 5.81 21.92 19.85
N LEU A 6 6.78 21.41 20.63
CA LEU A 6 7.37 20.08 20.44
C LEU A 6 6.99 19.27 21.68
N GLY A 7 5.89 18.53 21.57
CA GLY A 7 5.29 17.78 22.66
C GLY A 7 4.93 16.36 22.24
N ARG A 8 5.90 15.46 22.40
CA ARG A 8 5.74 14.00 22.57
C ARG A 8 5.19 13.21 21.37
N ILE A 9 6.08 12.85 20.46
CA ILE A 9 6.01 11.56 19.77
C ILE A 9 7.07 10.68 20.43
N LYS A 10 6.64 9.71 21.24
CA LYS A 10 7.51 8.60 21.65
C LYS A 10 7.68 7.70 20.42
N ARG A 11 8.87 7.68 19.81
CA ARG A 11 9.29 6.57 18.96
C ARG A 11 9.24 5.30 19.81
N ALA A 12 8.55 4.28 19.34
CA ALA A 12 8.78 2.93 19.83
C ALA A 12 10.11 2.47 19.23
N GLU A 13 11.21 2.64 19.98
CA GLU A 13 12.46 1.96 19.64
C GLU A 13 12.38 0.53 20.13
N ALA A 14 12.21 -0.39 19.18
CA ALA A 14 12.64 -1.76 19.32
C ALA A 14 13.38 -2.10 18.03
N LYS A 15 14.72 -2.08 18.08
CA LYS A 15 15.56 -2.66 17.02
C LYS A 15 16.07 -4.00 17.58
N PRO A 16 15.48 -5.15 17.21
CA PRO A 16 16.08 -6.42 17.52
C PRO A 16 17.35 -6.59 16.68
N GLU A 17 18.42 -7.06 17.32
CA GLU A 17 19.67 -7.44 16.65
C GLU A 17 19.40 -8.55 15.62
N GLY A 18 19.95 -8.38 14.41
CA GLY A 18 19.66 -9.21 13.23
C GLY A 18 18.83 -8.51 12.13
N ALA A 19 18.86 -7.18 12.07
CA ALA A 19 17.98 -6.38 11.22
C ALA A 19 17.98 -6.87 9.75
N PRO A 20 16.86 -7.44 9.26
CA PRO A 20 16.67 -7.57 7.81
C PRO A 20 16.70 -6.14 7.22
N GLY A 21 17.13 -6.01 5.97
CA GLY A 21 17.21 -4.70 5.29
C GLY A 21 15.95 -3.86 5.50
N GLU A 22 16.07 -2.53 5.46
CA GLU A 22 14.94 -1.60 5.63
C GLU A 22 13.69 -2.13 4.94
N MET A 23 12.56 -2.17 5.65
CA MET A 23 11.29 -2.60 5.07
C MET A 23 11.04 -1.84 3.75
N PRO A 24 10.64 -2.52 2.67
CA PRO A 24 10.37 -1.86 1.41
C PRO A 24 9.30 -0.79 1.59
N PHE A 25 9.30 0.19 0.69
CA PHE A 25 8.14 1.07 0.56
C PHE A 25 6.96 0.22 0.11
N SER A 26 5.92 0.19 0.93
CA SER A 26 4.74 -0.64 0.71
C SER A 26 3.45 0.13 0.93
N VAL A 27 2.47 -0.14 0.07
CA VAL A 27 1.06 0.24 0.26
C VAL A 27 0.26 -1.06 0.40
N VAL A 28 -0.41 -1.25 1.53
CA VAL A 28 -1.17 -2.47 1.81
C VAL A 28 -2.66 -2.18 1.86
N LEU A 29 -3.42 -2.74 0.92
CA LEU A 29 -4.88 -2.70 0.92
C LEU A 29 -5.40 -3.82 1.82
N LEU A 30 -6.20 -3.48 2.84
CA LEU A 30 -6.76 -4.45 3.79
C LEU A 30 -8.23 -4.70 3.47
N PHE A 31 -8.65 -5.97 3.43
CA PHE A 31 -9.99 -6.36 3.00
C PHE A 31 -10.74 -7.17 4.07
N ARG A 32 -12.06 -6.97 4.21
CA ARG A 32 -12.94 -7.78 5.07
C ARG A 32 -12.98 -9.25 4.64
N LYS A 33 -12.85 -9.48 3.34
CA LYS A 33 -12.76 -10.80 2.70
C LYS A 33 -11.67 -10.75 1.64
N PHE A 34 -10.96 -11.86 1.46
CA PHE A 34 -10.00 -11.99 0.37
C PHE A 34 -10.65 -11.66 -0.98
N VAL A 35 -9.97 -10.88 -1.80
CA VAL A 35 -10.40 -10.51 -3.15
C VAL A 35 -9.33 -10.99 -4.11
N TYR A 36 -9.68 -11.93 -4.97
CA TYR A 36 -8.80 -12.38 -6.04
C TYR A 36 -8.62 -11.28 -7.08
N LEU A 37 -7.36 -11.01 -7.45
CA LEU A 37 -6.95 -10.02 -8.45
C LEU A 37 -6.37 -10.70 -9.71
N PRO A 38 -7.19 -10.92 -10.76
CA PRO A 38 -6.71 -11.42 -12.05
C PRO A 38 -5.65 -10.49 -12.66
N ASN A 39 -4.71 -11.04 -13.43
CA ASN A 39 -3.71 -10.24 -14.18
C ASN A 39 -4.37 -9.18 -15.07
N ALA A 40 -5.53 -9.47 -15.69
CA ALA A 40 -6.24 -8.51 -16.54
C ALA A 40 -6.74 -7.29 -15.75
N ASP A 41 -7.22 -7.48 -14.51
CA ASP A 41 -7.65 -6.37 -13.66
C ASP A 41 -6.45 -5.53 -13.19
N LEU A 42 -5.33 -6.20 -12.88
CA LEU A 42 -4.07 -5.56 -12.51
C LEU A 42 -3.48 -4.75 -13.68
N GLN A 43 -3.48 -5.33 -14.89
CA GLN A 43 -3.06 -4.64 -16.11
C GLN A 43 -3.92 -3.42 -16.35
N ALA A 44 -5.26 -3.56 -16.36
CA ALA A 44 -6.16 -2.43 -16.54
C ALA A 44 -5.98 -1.33 -15.46
N ALA A 45 -5.64 -1.71 -14.23
CA ALA A 45 -5.31 -0.76 -13.17
C ALA A 45 -3.99 -0.03 -13.42
N ALA A 46 -2.94 -0.73 -13.85
CA ALA A 46 -1.67 -0.14 -14.22
C ALA A 46 -1.81 0.81 -15.43
N GLU A 47 -2.58 0.39 -16.44
CA GLU A 47 -2.84 1.22 -17.63
C GLU A 47 -3.56 2.52 -17.26
N ARG A 48 -4.56 2.46 -16.35
CA ARG A 48 -5.22 3.66 -15.83
C ARG A 48 -4.28 4.56 -15.01
N GLY A 49 -3.33 3.98 -14.28
CA GLY A 49 -2.40 4.74 -13.44
C GLY A 49 -1.34 5.51 -14.25
N TRP A 50 -0.89 4.94 -15.37
CA TRP A 50 0.19 5.49 -16.20
C TRP A 50 -0.26 6.00 -17.57
N GLU A 51 -1.56 5.87 -17.90
CA GLU A 51 -2.13 6.27 -19.19
C GLU A 51 -1.37 5.66 -20.38
N ARG A 52 -0.95 4.40 -20.22
CA ARG A 52 -0.11 3.66 -21.16
C ARG A 52 -0.47 2.18 -21.13
N ARG A 53 -0.22 1.44 -22.23
CA ARG A 53 -0.46 -0.01 -22.28
C ARG A 53 0.56 -0.79 -21.45
N PHE A 54 0.13 -1.89 -20.82
CA PHE A 54 0.96 -2.76 -19.98
C PHE A 54 1.00 -4.21 -20.51
N ASP A 55 1.01 -4.37 -21.84
CA ASP A 55 1.10 -5.68 -22.49
C ASP A 55 2.53 -6.16 -22.75
N GLY A 56 3.53 -5.31 -22.50
CA GLY A 56 4.95 -5.56 -22.75
C GLY A 56 5.33 -5.72 -24.22
N GLN A 57 4.40 -5.48 -25.17
CA GLN A 57 4.63 -5.64 -26.60
C GLN A 57 5.11 -4.34 -27.23
N GLU A 58 4.44 -3.23 -26.93
CA GLU A 58 4.83 -1.90 -27.44
C GLU A 58 6.07 -1.35 -26.72
N ASP A 59 6.15 -1.58 -25.41
CA ASP A 59 7.30 -1.20 -24.58
C ASP A 59 7.51 -2.27 -23.49
N PRO A 60 8.62 -3.03 -23.52
CA PRO A 60 8.89 -4.08 -22.54
C PRO A 60 9.10 -3.55 -21.12
N LEU A 61 9.25 -2.23 -20.94
CA LEU A 61 9.30 -1.57 -19.64
C LEU A 61 7.91 -1.32 -19.04
N PHE A 62 6.82 -1.66 -19.73
CA PHE A 62 5.45 -1.55 -19.24
C PHE A 62 4.74 -2.88 -19.40
N ALA A 63 4.75 -3.69 -18.34
CA ALA A 63 4.23 -5.05 -18.39
C ALA A 63 3.70 -5.52 -17.03
N VAL A 64 2.68 -6.39 -17.07
CA VAL A 64 2.26 -7.20 -15.92
C VAL A 64 2.66 -8.65 -16.14
N THR A 65 3.38 -9.24 -15.18
CA THR A 65 3.83 -10.63 -15.24
C THR A 65 3.56 -11.38 -13.94
N GLY A 66 3.81 -12.68 -13.94
CA GLY A 66 3.64 -13.55 -12.77
C GLY A 66 2.30 -14.26 -12.74
N LYS A 67 2.00 -14.85 -11.58
CA LYS A 67 0.86 -15.73 -11.35
C LYS A 67 0.14 -15.29 -10.06
N PRO A 68 -1.14 -15.68 -9.86
CA PRO A 68 -1.81 -15.43 -8.59
C PRO A 68 -0.97 -15.80 -7.37
N GLY A 69 -1.02 -14.96 -6.33
CA GLY A 69 -0.14 -15.06 -5.16
C GLY A 69 1.20 -14.34 -5.28
N MET A 70 1.72 -14.12 -6.49
CA MET A 70 2.96 -13.35 -6.73
C MET A 70 2.99 -12.79 -8.16
N GLN A 71 2.51 -11.55 -8.31
CA GLN A 71 2.45 -10.82 -9.57
C GLN A 71 3.44 -9.64 -9.54
N PHE A 72 3.86 -9.18 -10.71
CA PHE A 72 4.76 -8.04 -10.84
C PHE A 72 4.22 -7.03 -11.85
N VAL A 73 4.37 -5.75 -11.54
CA VAL A 73 4.14 -4.63 -12.46
C VAL A 73 5.48 -3.97 -12.74
N LYS A 74 5.93 -4.03 -13.99
CA LYS A 74 7.07 -3.26 -14.51
C LYS A 74 6.50 -1.96 -15.10
N ALA A 75 6.91 -0.81 -14.57
CA ALA A 75 6.45 0.50 -14.99
C ALA A 75 7.66 1.44 -15.18
N GLY A 76 8.22 1.45 -16.38
CA GLY A 76 9.47 2.15 -16.69
C GLY A 76 10.62 1.63 -15.82
N PRO A 77 11.31 2.48 -15.04
CA PRO A 77 12.38 2.05 -14.14
C PRO A 77 11.86 1.29 -12.90
N HIS A 78 10.56 1.37 -12.60
CA HIS A 78 10.00 0.84 -11.35
C HIS A 78 9.52 -0.61 -11.48
N VAL A 79 9.71 -1.39 -10.42
CA VAL A 79 9.15 -2.74 -10.26
C VAL A 79 8.35 -2.78 -8.97
N ILE A 80 7.07 -3.10 -9.09
CA ILE A 80 6.15 -3.28 -7.97
C ILE A 80 5.80 -4.76 -7.89
N ALA A 81 6.12 -5.40 -6.78
CA ALA A 81 5.66 -6.74 -6.47
C ALA A 81 4.28 -6.67 -5.80
N LEU A 82 3.40 -7.58 -6.20
CA LEU A 82 2.09 -7.74 -5.59
C LEU A 82 2.04 -9.08 -4.86
N LEU A 83 1.85 -8.98 -3.55
CA LEU A 83 1.68 -10.11 -2.65
C LEU A 83 0.28 -10.05 -2.06
N GLU A 84 -0.39 -11.20 -2.01
CA GLU A 84 -1.74 -11.29 -1.47
C GLU A 84 -1.85 -12.40 -0.44
N GLY A 85 -2.77 -12.21 0.52
CA GLY A 85 -3.01 -13.19 1.57
C GLY A 85 -4.49 -13.26 1.94
N ASN A 86 -4.96 -14.49 2.19
CA ASN A 86 -6.34 -14.78 2.62
C ASN A 86 -6.49 -14.93 4.15
N LYS A 87 -5.51 -14.43 4.89
CA LYS A 87 -5.49 -14.36 6.36
C LYS A 87 -5.22 -12.92 6.78
N GLY A 88 -5.38 -12.64 8.07
CA GLY A 88 -5.01 -11.34 8.62
C GLY A 88 -3.54 -10.99 8.34
N TYR A 89 -3.31 -9.76 7.87
CA TYR A 89 -1.99 -9.17 7.72
C TYR A 89 -1.28 -9.09 9.08
N LEU A 90 0.02 -9.42 9.10
CA LEU A 90 0.91 -9.49 10.28
C LEU A 90 0.53 -10.48 11.38
N GLY A 91 -0.52 -11.29 11.24
CA GLY A 91 -0.89 -12.37 12.18
C GLY A 91 -1.32 -11.94 13.60
N ALA A 92 -0.88 -10.79 14.11
CA ALA A 92 -1.14 -10.25 15.44
C ALA A 92 -2.15 -9.08 15.41
N GLN A 93 -3.31 -9.29 14.78
CA GLN A 93 -4.31 -8.23 14.56
C GLN A 93 -4.74 -7.50 15.84
N LYS A 94 -4.78 -8.19 16.98
CA LYS A 94 -5.17 -7.59 18.27
C LYS A 94 -4.13 -6.62 18.81
N GLU A 95 -2.84 -6.94 18.70
CA GLU A 95 -1.77 -6.10 19.24
C GLU A 95 -1.57 -4.84 18.39
N MET A 96 -1.57 -4.99 17.06
CA MET A 96 -1.53 -3.85 16.14
C MET A 96 -2.74 -2.92 16.34
N ALA A 97 -3.93 -3.47 16.56
CA ALA A 97 -5.12 -2.65 16.78
C ALA A 97 -5.05 -1.74 18.02
N LYS A 98 -4.27 -2.10 19.05
CA LYS A 98 -4.07 -1.27 20.26
C LYS A 98 -3.19 -0.04 19.98
N GLN A 99 -2.41 -0.08 18.91
CA GLN A 99 -1.47 0.98 18.54
C GLN A 99 -2.10 2.01 17.57
N LEU A 100 -3.32 1.76 17.09
CA LEU A 100 -4.02 2.64 16.17
C LEU A 100 -4.65 3.83 16.88
N ARG A 101 -4.77 4.96 16.17
CA ARG A 101 -5.12 6.27 16.75
C ARG A 101 -6.58 6.37 17.16
N SER A 102 -7.47 5.59 16.53
CA SER A 102 -8.91 5.64 16.80
C SER A 102 -9.55 4.25 16.94
N GLU A 103 -10.67 4.19 17.66
CA GLU A 103 -11.44 2.95 17.79
C GLU A 103 -11.97 2.44 16.43
N GLN A 104 -12.31 3.35 15.51
CA GLN A 104 -12.76 3.01 14.17
C GLN A 104 -11.64 2.34 13.37
N GLN A 105 -10.42 2.86 13.44
CA GLN A 105 -9.22 2.22 12.88
C GLN A 105 -8.98 0.85 13.52
N ALA A 106 -9.01 0.76 14.85
CA ALA A 106 -8.85 -0.50 15.57
C ALA A 106 -9.92 -1.55 15.19
N ARG A 107 -11.16 -1.11 14.94
CA ARG A 107 -12.26 -1.98 14.49
C ARG A 107 -12.04 -2.45 13.05
N ALA A 108 -11.72 -1.56 12.13
CA ALA A 108 -11.42 -1.89 10.74
C ALA A 108 -10.24 -2.86 10.65
N TRP A 109 -9.18 -2.61 11.42
CA TRP A 109 -8.03 -3.52 11.51
C TRP A 109 -8.42 -4.90 12.04
N ARG A 110 -9.24 -5.00 13.09
CA ARG A 110 -9.70 -6.31 13.58
C ARG A 110 -10.62 -7.06 12.61
N GLN A 111 -11.25 -6.35 11.66
CA GLN A 111 -12.20 -6.93 10.72
C GLN A 111 -11.56 -7.45 9.44
N HIS A 112 -10.33 -7.05 9.10
CA HIS A 112 -9.73 -7.54 7.86
C HIS A 112 -9.43 -9.04 7.93
N ARG A 113 -9.62 -9.74 6.82
CA ARG A 113 -9.35 -11.18 6.67
C ARG A 113 -8.52 -11.49 5.43
N GLY A 114 -8.22 -10.48 4.61
CA GLY A 114 -7.27 -10.59 3.53
C GLY A 114 -6.57 -9.26 3.29
N TRP A 115 -5.54 -9.30 2.46
CA TRP A 115 -4.72 -8.14 2.13
C TRP A 115 -4.09 -8.30 0.74
N LEU A 116 -3.73 -7.17 0.15
CA LEU A 116 -2.88 -7.03 -1.04
C LEU A 116 -1.81 -5.99 -0.72
N ALA A 117 -0.55 -6.40 -0.74
CA ALA A 117 0.60 -5.51 -0.58
C ALA A 117 1.16 -5.16 -1.96
N LEU A 118 1.43 -3.87 -2.16
CA LEU A 118 2.16 -3.32 -3.29
C LEU A 118 3.54 -2.93 -2.76
N ASP A 119 4.56 -3.73 -3.06
CA ASP A 119 5.91 -3.56 -2.55
C ASP A 119 6.83 -3.04 -3.66
N LEU A 120 7.43 -1.87 -3.44
CA LEU A 120 8.37 -1.29 -4.39
C LEU A 120 9.74 -1.94 -4.20
N TRP A 121 10.23 -2.61 -5.25
CA TRP A 121 11.54 -3.29 -5.20
C TRP A 121 12.73 -2.35 -5.41
N ASN A 122 12.50 -1.16 -5.95
CA ASN A 122 13.52 -0.13 -6.07
C ASN A 122 13.77 0.51 -4.68
N LEU A 123 14.72 -0.03 -3.91
CA LEU A 123 14.97 0.38 -2.53
C LEU A 123 15.63 1.76 -2.36
N GLU A 124 16.21 2.31 -3.42
CA GLU A 124 17.00 3.55 -3.37
C GLU A 124 16.23 4.83 -3.75
N LEU A 125 14.91 4.73 -3.93
CA LEU A 125 14.10 5.88 -4.35
C LEU A 125 13.79 6.84 -3.19
N PRO A 126 13.71 8.16 -3.44
CA PRO A 126 13.17 9.11 -2.49
C PRO A 126 11.76 8.70 -2.03
N LYS A 127 11.45 8.86 -0.74
CA LYS A 127 10.15 8.49 -0.14
C LYS A 127 8.95 9.01 -0.95
N ALA A 128 9.00 10.28 -1.38
CA ALA A 128 7.93 10.91 -2.14
C ALA A 128 7.69 10.22 -3.49
N GLU A 129 8.76 9.88 -4.20
CA GLU A 129 8.70 9.17 -5.47
C GLU A 129 8.21 7.73 -5.28
N ALA A 130 8.71 7.03 -4.25
CA ALA A 130 8.30 5.67 -3.93
C ALA A 130 6.79 5.57 -3.65
N TYR A 131 6.26 6.44 -2.77
CA TYR A 131 4.84 6.44 -2.47
C TYR A 131 3.97 6.96 -3.62
N SER A 132 4.44 7.94 -4.39
CA SER A 132 3.75 8.38 -5.62
C SER A 132 3.58 7.23 -6.60
N THR A 133 4.64 6.44 -6.84
CA THR A 133 4.62 5.25 -7.71
C THR A 133 3.64 4.20 -7.22
N LEU A 134 3.63 3.90 -5.91
CA LEU A 134 2.69 2.94 -5.33
C LEU A 134 1.24 3.45 -5.37
N ALA A 135 1.02 4.73 -5.09
CA ALA A 135 -0.31 5.34 -5.12
C ALA A 135 -0.90 5.37 -6.53
N ARG A 136 -0.06 5.58 -7.55
CA ARG A 136 -0.44 5.54 -8.97
C ARG A 136 -1.06 4.20 -9.38
N LEU A 137 -0.65 3.09 -8.74
CA LEU A 137 -1.28 1.78 -8.92
C LEU A 137 -2.44 1.53 -7.94
N ALA A 138 -2.29 1.92 -6.67
CA ALA A 138 -3.26 1.64 -5.61
C ALA A 138 -4.62 2.31 -5.86
N LEU A 139 -4.63 3.55 -6.38
CA LEU A 139 -5.87 4.29 -6.66
C LEU A 139 -6.76 3.58 -7.70
N PRO A 140 -6.26 3.24 -8.91
CA PRO A 140 -7.02 2.43 -9.87
C PRO A 140 -7.47 1.07 -9.35
N LEU A 141 -6.70 0.42 -8.47
CA LEU A 141 -7.12 -0.84 -7.84
C LEU A 141 -8.29 -0.63 -6.86
N LEU A 142 -8.24 0.41 -6.03
CA LEU A 142 -9.34 0.76 -5.12
C LEU A 142 -10.60 1.22 -5.87
N ALA A 143 -10.48 1.70 -7.10
CA ALA A 143 -11.62 2.03 -7.96
C ALA A 143 -12.36 0.78 -8.48
N ILE A 144 -11.76 -0.42 -8.41
CA ILE A 144 -12.43 -1.66 -8.83
C ILE A 144 -13.56 -1.99 -7.83
N PRO A 145 -14.83 -2.12 -8.25
CA PRO A 145 -15.96 -2.22 -7.32
C PRO A 145 -15.86 -3.36 -6.29
N LYS A 146 -15.36 -4.53 -6.69
CA LYS A 146 -15.17 -5.67 -5.78
C LYS A 146 -14.09 -5.43 -4.72
N MET A 147 -13.04 -4.67 -5.06
CA MET A 147 -11.96 -4.32 -4.13
C MET A 147 -12.43 -3.21 -3.19
N SER A 148 -12.99 -2.13 -3.75
CA SER A 148 -13.52 -0.99 -3.01
C SER A 148 -14.48 -1.41 -1.89
N LYS A 149 -15.48 -2.24 -2.24
CA LYS A 149 -16.52 -2.69 -1.29
C LYS A 149 -15.97 -3.60 -0.18
N SER A 150 -14.90 -4.35 -0.45
CA SER A 150 -14.28 -5.24 0.54
C SER A 150 -13.22 -4.52 1.38
N CYS A 151 -12.65 -3.41 0.87
CA CYS A 151 -11.55 -2.69 1.52
C CYS A 151 -12.02 -2.00 2.81
N VAL A 152 -11.28 -2.24 3.90
CA VAL A 152 -11.48 -1.55 5.19
C VAL A 152 -10.55 -0.35 5.35
N GLY A 153 -9.46 -0.31 4.61
CA GLY A 153 -8.47 0.76 4.69
C GLY A 153 -7.15 0.40 4.03
N VAL A 154 -6.25 1.38 4.04
CA VAL A 154 -4.90 1.31 3.47
C VAL A 154 -3.88 1.50 4.57
N TYR A 155 -2.90 0.62 4.64
CA TYR A 155 -1.81 0.66 5.62
C TYR A 155 -0.47 0.89 4.94
N LEU A 156 0.37 1.73 5.55
CA LEU A 156 1.75 1.99 5.16
C LEU A 156 2.67 1.43 6.24
N PRO A 157 3.24 0.22 6.07
CA PRO A 157 4.03 -0.43 7.11
C PRO A 157 5.21 0.38 7.61
N ARG A 158 5.98 1.00 6.69
CA ARG A 158 7.17 1.80 7.03
C ARG A 158 6.83 3.06 7.84
N GLU A 159 5.65 3.65 7.61
CA GLU A 159 5.21 4.88 8.27
C GLU A 159 4.34 4.62 9.50
N GLY A 160 3.86 3.39 9.69
CA GLY A 160 2.88 3.06 10.74
C GLY A 160 1.55 3.80 10.57
N VAL A 161 1.19 4.19 9.34
CA VAL A 161 -0.03 4.96 9.03
C VAL A 161 -1.12 4.03 8.50
N PHE A 162 -2.31 4.11 9.09
CA PHE A 162 -3.51 3.41 8.62
C PHE A 162 -4.63 4.40 8.29
N ALA A 163 -5.03 4.48 7.04
CA ALA A 163 -6.15 5.29 6.57
C ALA A 163 -7.38 4.43 6.32
N LEU A 164 -8.55 4.87 6.82
CA LEU A 164 -9.81 4.15 6.62
C LEU A 164 -10.32 4.28 5.19
N ASN A 165 -11.04 3.28 4.71
CA ASN A 165 -11.70 3.33 3.40
C ASN A 165 -13.09 4.02 3.48
N ASP A 166 -13.10 5.26 3.97
CA ASP A 166 -14.27 6.13 4.13
C ASP A 166 -14.08 7.50 3.46
N GLY A 167 -13.10 7.58 2.56
CA GLY A 167 -12.61 8.82 1.93
C GLY A 167 -11.15 9.09 2.29
N ALA A 168 -10.75 8.83 3.54
CA ALA A 168 -9.39 9.13 4.01
C ALA A 168 -8.29 8.36 3.26
N ALA A 169 -8.54 7.09 2.91
CA ALA A 169 -7.60 6.30 2.10
C ALA A 169 -7.38 6.88 0.69
N VAL A 170 -8.46 7.30 0.02
CA VAL A 170 -8.38 7.89 -1.33
C VAL A 170 -7.69 9.24 -1.29
N GLU A 171 -7.99 10.06 -0.27
CA GLU A 171 -7.33 11.35 -0.04
C GLU A 171 -5.83 11.16 0.22
N GLY A 172 -5.46 10.25 1.13
CA GLY A 172 -4.06 9.96 1.46
C GLY A 172 -3.26 9.48 0.24
N LEU A 173 -3.82 8.57 -0.56
CA LEU A 173 -3.19 8.13 -1.81
C LEU A 173 -3.08 9.26 -2.85
N SER A 174 -4.08 10.15 -2.93
CA SER A 174 -4.03 11.30 -3.83
C SER A 174 -2.93 12.30 -3.44
N LEU A 175 -2.72 12.52 -2.13
CA LEU A 175 -1.60 13.33 -1.63
C LEU A 175 -0.25 12.69 -1.96
N MET A 176 -0.13 11.36 -1.84
CA MET A 176 1.09 10.65 -2.26
C MET A 176 1.36 10.81 -3.76
N LEU A 177 0.33 10.72 -4.59
CA LEU A 177 0.46 10.90 -6.05
C LEU A 177 0.93 12.32 -6.42
N ARG A 178 0.53 13.33 -5.64
CA ARG A 178 0.99 14.72 -5.77
C ARG A 178 2.32 14.99 -5.07
N GLN A 179 2.90 13.99 -4.39
CA GLN A 179 4.12 14.09 -3.58
C GLN A 179 4.00 15.06 -2.39
N GLU A 180 2.77 15.26 -1.91
CA GLU A 180 2.42 16.14 -0.78
C GLU A 180 2.27 15.35 0.54
N PHE A 181 2.59 14.05 0.53
CA PHE A 181 2.46 13.18 1.69
C PHE A 181 3.62 13.35 2.67
N ALA A 182 3.33 13.91 3.85
CA ALA A 182 4.31 14.20 4.90
C ALA A 182 4.43 13.11 5.99
N GLY A 183 4.11 11.85 5.64
CA GLY A 183 3.95 10.70 6.57
C GLY A 183 4.92 10.62 7.73
#